data_AF-A0A6N9I590-F1
#
_entry.id   AF-A0A6N9I590-F1
#
_cell.length_a   1.000
_cell.length_b   1.000
_cell.length_c   1.000
_cell.angle_alpha   90.00
_cell.angle_beta   90.00
_cell.angle_gamma   90.00
#
_symmetry.space_group_name_H-M   'P 1'
#
loop_
_entity.id
_entity.type
_entity.pdbx_description
1 polymer ?
#
loop_
_entity_poly.entity_id
_entity_poly.type
_entity_poly.pdbx_seq_one_letter_code
_entity_poly.pdbx_strand_id
1 'polypeptide(L)'
;MSSAHDETNPEKTSHFAIAFQVTSLSKKYKLTALNDAQDKLGSQTFSATSLQAKSDATESSSKFNATNKNTLSRSSVSLNSVQKEKINAAFLNWAAERAEIGHMAVSDWYFDHGAAGNGDWYANTPDGRVQTQDNGNPGAEAFKIHSIGGCVFYKSKDGSTGKQDLYQGSFADNYAVAMDFDQPVSKYMLGDNGIVYELKTGNGENVSTNTGFGQTSGEGTEEYQPDQDFEISSDSAAQSELKKLINQYK
;
A
#
# COMPACT_ATOMS: atom_id res chain seq x y z
N MET A 1 9.31 25.43 67.00
CA MET A 1 10.62 25.98 66.55
C MET A 1 11.06 25.16 65.35
N SER A 2 10.83 25.69 64.15
CA SER A 2 11.86 26.16 63.20
C SER A 2 12.53 24.99 62.45
N SER A 3 12.05 24.64 61.26
CA SER A 3 12.52 25.11 59.93
C SER A 3 13.92 24.61 59.55
N ALA A 4 13.99 23.80 58.48
CA ALA A 4 14.88 24.03 57.34
C ALA A 4 14.44 23.14 56.17
N HIS A 5 13.99 23.80 55.11
CA HIS A 5 14.01 23.30 53.74
C HIS A 5 15.47 23.10 53.30
N ASP A 6 15.73 22.07 52.51
CA ASP A 6 16.88 22.06 51.61
C ASP A 6 16.41 21.53 50.23
N GLU A 7 16.32 22.47 49.29
CA GLU A 7 16.15 22.23 47.87
C GLU A 7 17.52 21.85 47.28
N THR A 8 17.64 20.71 46.61
CA THR A 8 18.67 20.55 45.58
C THR A 8 18.10 19.93 44.31
N ASN A 9 18.42 20.66 43.24
CA ASN A 9 17.97 20.64 41.86
C ASN A 9 18.44 19.40 41.05
N PRO A 10 17.65 18.88 40.09
CA PRO A 10 18.12 17.88 39.13
C PRO A 10 18.90 18.50 37.94
N GLU A 11 20.14 18.09 37.77
CA GLU A 11 20.98 18.28 36.57
C GLU A 11 21.62 16.89 36.27
N LYS A 12 21.72 16.32 35.08
CA LYS A 12 21.72 16.78 33.69
C LYS A 12 21.33 15.57 32.81
N THR A 13 20.31 15.67 31.98
CA THR A 13 20.17 14.81 30.79
C THR A 13 20.92 15.45 29.64
N SER A 14 21.89 14.72 29.10
CA SER A 14 22.66 15.10 27.92
C SER A 14 21.74 15.12 26.69
N HIS A 15 21.40 16.32 26.21
CA HIS A 15 20.79 16.51 24.91
C HIS A 15 21.85 16.34 23.82
N PHE A 16 21.86 15.20 23.13
CA PHE A 16 22.52 15.09 21.84
C PHE A 16 21.66 15.80 20.79
N ALA A 17 21.89 17.11 20.64
CA ALA A 17 21.41 17.85 19.48
C ALA A 17 22.33 17.52 18.30
N ILE A 18 21.89 16.64 17.40
CA ILE A 18 22.51 16.53 16.07
C ILE A 18 21.95 17.67 15.22
N ALA A 19 22.62 18.81 15.25
CA ALA A 19 22.42 19.87 14.28
C ALA A 19 22.97 19.40 12.93
N PHE A 20 22.08 19.00 12.00
CA PHE A 20 22.48 18.83 10.61
C PHE A 20 22.68 20.20 9.97
N GLN A 21 23.95 20.58 9.83
CA GLN A 21 24.37 21.72 9.00
C GLN A 21 24.03 21.40 7.53
N VAL A 22 22.96 21.98 7.00
CA VAL A 22 22.64 21.93 5.57
C VAL A 22 23.58 22.90 4.85
N THR A 23 24.79 22.44 4.52
CA THR A 23 25.66 23.17 3.59
C THR A 23 25.98 22.31 2.38
N SER A 24 25.67 22.88 1.21
CA SER A 24 26.18 22.49 -0.12
C SER A 24 25.58 21.23 -0.76
N LEU A 25 24.36 21.34 -1.29
CA LEU A 25 23.89 20.59 -2.46
C LEU A 25 23.05 21.49 -3.39
N SER A 26 23.62 22.62 -3.80
CA SER A 26 23.01 23.54 -4.78
C SER A 26 23.84 23.65 -6.07
N LYS A 27 24.05 22.52 -6.76
CA LYS A 27 24.42 22.53 -8.18
C LYS A 27 23.79 21.35 -8.91
N LYS A 28 22.46 21.38 -9.11
CA LYS A 28 21.78 20.79 -10.29
C LYS A 28 20.26 20.96 -10.38
N TYR A 29 19.60 21.59 -9.40
CA TYR A 29 18.17 21.89 -9.51
C TYR A 29 17.93 23.39 -9.33
N LYS A 30 17.37 24.01 -10.37
CA LYS A 30 16.98 25.42 -10.37
C LYS A 30 15.63 25.48 -9.63
N LEU A 31 15.66 25.80 -8.34
CA LEU A 31 14.46 26.05 -7.54
C LEU A 31 13.94 27.44 -7.93
N THR A 32 12.94 27.50 -8.82
CA THR A 32 12.17 28.73 -9.06
C THR A 32 11.19 28.91 -7.91
N ALA A 33 11.35 29.99 -7.15
CA ALA A 33 10.43 30.39 -6.09
C ALA A 33 9.01 30.59 -6.65
N LEU A 34 8.03 29.98 -5.98
CA LEU A 34 6.60 30.23 -6.20
C LEU A 34 6.26 31.58 -5.57
N ASN A 35 6.31 32.64 -6.38
CA ASN A 35 5.62 33.91 -6.19
C ASN A 35 5.81 34.69 -7.50
N ASP A 36 4.95 34.39 -8.48
CA ASP A 36 4.59 35.23 -9.65
C ASP A 36 3.98 34.35 -10.75
N ALA A 37 2.75 33.87 -10.52
CA ALA A 37 1.89 33.37 -11.59
C ALA A 37 0.41 33.54 -11.19
N GLN A 38 0.08 34.74 -10.73
CA GLN A 38 -1.29 35.17 -10.49
C GLN A 38 -1.58 36.39 -11.36
N ASP A 39 -1.34 36.26 -12.67
CA ASP A 39 -2.04 37.08 -13.67
C ASP A 39 -1.83 36.48 -15.08
N LYS A 40 -2.81 35.70 -15.53
CA LYS A 40 -3.23 35.50 -16.94
C LYS A 40 -4.23 34.35 -17.04
N LEU A 41 -5.45 34.64 -16.63
CA LEU A 41 -6.63 33.92 -17.08
C LEU A 41 -6.95 34.39 -18.51
N GLY A 42 -6.99 33.46 -19.47
CA GLY A 42 -7.31 33.75 -20.86
C GLY A 42 -7.98 32.58 -21.54
N SER A 43 -9.30 32.46 -21.31
CA SER A 43 -10.32 31.86 -22.19
C SER A 43 -9.87 30.72 -23.10
N GLN A 44 -10.04 29.47 -22.66
CA GLN A 44 -10.21 28.35 -23.58
C GLN A 44 -11.59 27.73 -23.39
N THR A 45 -12.46 28.07 -24.33
CA THR A 45 -13.77 27.50 -24.61
C THR A 45 -13.61 26.02 -24.99
N PHE A 46 -14.16 25.13 -24.17
CA PHE A 46 -14.34 23.73 -24.55
C PHE A 46 -15.39 23.64 -25.66
N SER A 47 -14.97 23.26 -26.87
CA SER A 47 -15.90 22.93 -27.95
C SER A 47 -16.51 21.56 -27.68
N ALA A 48 -17.76 21.55 -27.21
CA ALA A 48 -18.60 20.37 -27.18
C ALA A 48 -19.24 20.20 -28.57
N THR A 49 -18.85 19.16 -29.30
CA THR A 49 -19.49 18.78 -30.56
C THR A 49 -20.90 18.25 -30.28
N SER A 50 -21.91 19.02 -30.68
CA SER A 50 -23.31 18.64 -30.67
C SER A 50 -23.59 17.56 -31.70
N LEU A 51 -24.12 16.41 -31.29
CA LEU A 51 -24.86 15.51 -32.16
C LEU A 51 -26.32 15.49 -31.70
N GLN A 52 -27.20 15.77 -32.66
CA GLN A 52 -28.63 15.99 -32.48
C GLN A 52 -29.34 14.78 -31.88
N ALA A 53 -30.26 15.10 -30.97
CA ALA A 53 -31.29 14.21 -30.48
C ALA A 53 -32.25 13.79 -31.61
N LYS A 54 -32.59 12.49 -31.63
CA LYS A 54 -33.86 12.02 -32.19
C LYS A 54 -34.54 11.20 -31.09
N SER A 55 -35.64 11.74 -30.60
CA SER A 55 -36.53 11.12 -29.62
C SER A 55 -37.37 10.04 -30.27
N ASP A 56 -37.43 8.87 -29.64
CA ASP A 56 -38.68 8.14 -29.46
C ASP A 56 -38.62 7.40 -28.12
N ALA A 57 -39.68 7.58 -27.34
CA ALA A 57 -39.82 7.05 -26.00
C ALA A 57 -40.72 5.81 -26.04
N THR A 58 -40.29 4.68 -25.47
CA THR A 58 -41.11 3.87 -24.54
C THR A 58 -40.31 2.78 -23.81
N GLU A 59 -40.59 2.68 -22.50
CA GLU A 59 -40.54 1.54 -21.57
C GLU A 59 -39.21 0.87 -21.14
N SER A 60 -38.68 1.40 -20.03
CA SER A 60 -38.36 0.73 -18.76
C SER A 60 -38.16 -0.80 -18.75
N SER A 61 -36.91 -1.24 -18.61
CA SER A 61 -36.54 -2.19 -17.54
C SER A 61 -35.02 -2.17 -17.30
N SER A 62 -34.67 -2.05 -16.03
CA SER A 62 -33.35 -2.00 -15.41
C SER A 62 -32.37 -3.07 -15.89
N LYS A 63 -31.21 -2.64 -16.40
CA LYS A 63 -29.98 -3.44 -16.42
C LYS A 63 -28.81 -2.56 -16.00
N PHE A 64 -28.22 -2.92 -14.86
CA PHE A 64 -26.97 -2.37 -14.37
C PHE A 64 -25.89 -2.52 -15.44
N ASN A 65 -25.26 -1.40 -15.82
CA ASN A 65 -24.10 -1.41 -16.69
C ASN A 65 -22.94 -2.09 -15.95
N ALA A 66 -22.56 -3.28 -16.43
CA ALA A 66 -21.29 -3.89 -16.09
C ALA A 66 -20.16 -2.98 -16.55
N THR A 67 -19.38 -2.47 -15.59
CA THR A 67 -18.15 -1.73 -15.84
C THR A 67 -17.19 -2.62 -16.63
N ASN A 68 -16.66 -2.10 -17.73
CA ASN A 68 -15.74 -2.79 -18.63
C ASN A 68 -14.53 -3.37 -17.87
N LYS A 69 -14.52 -4.69 -17.62
CA LYS A 69 -13.31 -5.44 -17.30
C LYS A 69 -12.46 -5.52 -18.57
N ASN A 70 -11.59 -4.53 -18.77
CA ASN A 70 -10.50 -4.67 -19.72
C ASN A 70 -9.38 -5.50 -19.07
N THR A 71 -9.60 -6.82 -18.99
CA THR A 71 -8.56 -7.79 -18.63
C THR A 71 -7.61 -7.94 -19.82
N LEU A 72 -6.76 -6.93 -20.02
CA LEU A 72 -5.54 -7.10 -20.81
C LEU A 72 -4.76 -8.22 -20.13
N SER A 73 -4.62 -9.36 -20.81
CA SER A 73 -3.72 -10.45 -20.42
C SER A 73 -2.30 -9.87 -20.33
N ARG A 74 -1.89 -9.46 -19.12
CA ARG A 74 -0.55 -8.99 -18.83
C ARG A 74 0.25 -10.18 -18.32
N SER A 75 1.27 -10.57 -19.06
CA SER A 75 2.20 -11.62 -18.64
C SER A 75 2.98 -11.17 -17.41
N SER A 76 3.15 -12.08 -16.45
CA SER A 76 4.04 -11.91 -15.30
C SER A 76 5.49 -11.76 -15.75
N VAL A 77 6.28 -11.04 -14.95
CA VAL A 77 7.72 -10.85 -15.16
C VAL A 77 8.47 -11.79 -14.22
N SER A 78 9.40 -12.56 -14.77
CA SER A 78 10.27 -13.42 -13.97
C SER A 78 11.28 -12.57 -13.19
N LEU A 79 11.07 -12.46 -11.87
CA LEU A 79 11.92 -11.70 -10.96
C LEU A 79 12.52 -12.64 -9.91
N ASN A 80 13.83 -12.58 -9.71
CA ASN A 80 14.48 -13.26 -8.59
C ASN A 80 14.23 -12.51 -7.26
N SER A 81 14.50 -13.17 -6.13
CA SER A 81 14.20 -12.61 -4.80
C SER A 81 14.89 -11.27 -4.53
N VAL A 82 16.13 -11.08 -5.00
CA VAL A 82 16.87 -9.80 -4.83
C VAL A 82 16.21 -8.67 -5.62
N GLN A 83 15.69 -8.96 -6.82
CA GLN A 83 14.94 -7.98 -7.61
C GLN A 83 13.62 -7.65 -6.95
N LYS A 84 12.90 -8.66 -6.44
CA LYS A 84 11.64 -8.46 -5.70
C LYS A 84 11.85 -7.56 -4.47
N GLU A 85 12.87 -7.84 -3.67
CA GLU A 85 13.23 -7.04 -2.49
C GLU A 85 13.55 -5.58 -2.86
N LYS A 86 14.34 -5.35 -3.93
CA LYS A 86 14.65 -3.99 -4.41
C LYS A 86 13.42 -3.24 -4.87
N ILE A 87 12.52 -3.89 -5.61
CA ILE A 87 11.26 -3.29 -6.06
C ILE A 87 10.38 -2.96 -4.85
N ASN A 88 10.22 -3.89 -3.90
CA ASN A 88 9.41 -3.69 -2.71
C ASN A 88 9.93 -2.52 -1.86
N ALA A 89 11.24 -2.46 -1.61
CA ALA A 89 11.86 -1.37 -0.85
C ALA A 89 11.68 -0.01 -1.55
N ALA A 90 11.85 0.04 -2.88
CA ALA A 90 11.64 1.27 -3.65
C ALA A 90 10.17 1.71 -3.64
N PHE A 91 9.23 0.76 -3.78
CA PHE A 91 7.80 1.04 -3.72
C PHE A 91 7.39 1.52 -2.32
N LEU A 92 7.91 0.90 -1.25
CA LEU A 92 7.64 1.31 0.12
C LEU A 92 8.15 2.72 0.42
N ASN A 93 9.33 3.10 -0.08
CA ASN A 93 9.84 4.45 0.08
C ASN A 93 8.96 5.48 -0.65
N TRP A 94 8.50 5.17 -1.87
CA TRP A 94 7.52 6.00 -2.57
C TRP A 94 6.20 6.10 -1.81
N ALA A 95 5.72 4.98 -1.24
CA ALA A 95 4.51 4.92 -0.44
C ALA A 95 4.63 5.76 0.84
N ALA A 96 5.81 5.80 1.46
CA ALA A 96 6.08 6.59 2.66
C ALA A 96 5.89 8.09 2.44
N GLU A 97 6.39 8.64 1.34
CA GLU A 97 6.18 10.04 0.98
C GLU A 97 4.68 10.36 0.82
N ARG A 98 3.92 9.43 0.24
CA ARG A 98 2.46 9.57 0.09
C ARG A 98 1.73 9.47 1.42
N ALA A 99 2.18 8.57 2.28
CA ALA A 99 1.63 8.40 3.63
C ALA A 99 1.79 9.70 4.43
N GLU A 100 2.96 10.35 4.41
CA GLU A 100 3.17 11.65 5.06
C GLU A 100 2.19 12.73 4.54
N ILE A 101 2.04 12.85 3.22
CA ILE A 101 1.11 13.80 2.59
C ILE A 101 -0.35 13.52 2.99
N GLY A 102 -0.74 12.25 3.09
CA GLY A 102 -2.07 11.82 3.52
C GLY A 102 -2.28 11.80 5.05
N HIS A 103 -1.27 12.21 5.81
CA HIS A 103 -1.22 12.06 7.27
C HIS A 103 -1.45 10.61 7.75
N MET A 104 -1.00 9.63 6.98
CA MET A 104 -1.08 8.20 7.28
C MET A 104 0.30 7.65 7.61
N ALA A 105 0.35 6.52 8.30
CA ALA A 105 1.51 5.67 8.40
C ALA A 105 1.48 4.60 7.29
N VAL A 106 2.65 4.08 6.93
CA VAL A 106 2.80 2.93 6.03
C VAL A 106 3.85 1.96 6.55
N SER A 107 3.61 0.67 6.38
CA SER A 107 4.58 -0.39 6.71
C SER A 107 4.62 -1.45 5.61
N ASP A 108 5.74 -2.12 5.44
CA ASP A 108 5.88 -3.33 4.60
C ASP A 108 5.40 -4.60 5.29
N TRP A 109 4.94 -4.54 6.53
CA TRP A 109 4.35 -5.69 7.22
C TRP A 109 2.90 -5.94 6.76
N TYR A 110 2.67 -6.04 5.45
CA TYR A 110 1.36 -6.23 4.82
C TYR A 110 0.85 -7.68 4.91
N PHE A 111 1.78 -8.63 5.05
CA PHE A 111 1.50 -10.05 5.14
C PHE A 111 2.52 -10.72 6.07
N ASP A 112 2.00 -11.58 6.92
CA ASP A 112 2.69 -12.45 7.87
C ASP A 112 1.63 -13.40 8.41
N HIS A 113 2.02 -14.60 8.81
CA HIS A 113 1.13 -15.63 9.35
C HIS A 113 1.72 -16.32 10.60
N GLY A 114 2.84 -15.80 11.11
CA GLY A 114 3.52 -16.37 12.26
C GLY A 114 4.21 -17.69 11.92
N ALA A 115 4.16 -18.64 12.85
CA ALA A 115 4.86 -19.93 12.71
C ALA A 115 3.98 -21.06 12.12
N ALA A 116 2.82 -20.73 11.56
CA ALA A 116 1.79 -21.70 11.21
C ALA A 116 1.77 -22.09 9.73
N GLY A 117 1.37 -23.32 9.46
CA GLY A 117 1.01 -23.77 8.12
C GLY A 117 2.17 -24.28 7.27
N ASN A 118 1.86 -25.23 6.39
CA ASN A 118 2.82 -26.00 5.59
C ASN A 118 2.62 -25.88 4.08
N GLY A 119 1.53 -25.25 3.63
CA GLY A 119 1.33 -24.93 2.22
C GLY A 119 1.52 -23.46 1.91
N ASP A 120 1.32 -23.15 0.64
CA ASP A 120 1.54 -21.82 0.06
C ASP A 120 0.46 -20.85 0.52
N TRP A 121 0.88 -19.60 0.73
CA TRP A 121 -0.04 -18.52 1.03
C TRP A 121 -0.38 -17.76 -0.24
N TYR A 122 -1.64 -17.36 -0.36
CA TYR A 122 -2.15 -16.69 -1.53
C TYR A 122 -3.22 -15.67 -1.20
N ALA A 123 -3.49 -14.78 -2.15
CA ALA A 123 -4.66 -13.91 -2.14
C ALA A 123 -5.47 -14.12 -3.42
N ASN A 124 -6.79 -14.00 -3.31
CA ASN A 124 -7.68 -13.97 -4.46
C ASN A 124 -7.73 -12.55 -5.05
N THR A 125 -7.72 -12.46 -6.38
CA THR A 125 -7.85 -11.20 -7.12
C THR A 125 -8.71 -11.39 -8.37
N PRO A 126 -9.19 -10.31 -9.03
CA PRO A 126 -9.91 -10.42 -10.30
C PRO A 126 -9.13 -11.09 -11.43
N ASP A 127 -7.79 -11.13 -11.34
CA ASP A 127 -6.88 -11.72 -12.33
C ASP A 127 -6.46 -13.15 -11.96
N GLY A 128 -7.01 -13.70 -10.86
CA GLY A 128 -6.70 -15.03 -10.33
C GLY A 128 -5.97 -14.98 -9.00
N ARG A 129 -5.48 -16.13 -8.55
CA ARG A 129 -4.69 -16.22 -7.30
C ARG A 129 -3.29 -15.67 -7.50
N VAL A 130 -2.85 -14.88 -6.52
CA VAL A 130 -1.48 -14.39 -6.40
C VAL A 130 -0.80 -15.16 -5.28
N GLN A 131 0.32 -15.83 -5.57
CA GLN A 131 1.12 -16.50 -4.53
C GLN A 131 1.90 -15.45 -3.73
N THR A 132 1.71 -15.42 -2.42
CA THR A 132 2.38 -14.48 -1.50
C THR A 132 3.60 -15.11 -0.83
N GLN A 133 3.53 -16.41 -0.54
CA GLN A 133 4.65 -17.20 -0.03
C GLN A 133 4.62 -18.60 -0.65
N ASP A 134 5.79 -19.05 -1.09
CA ASP A 134 6.00 -20.39 -1.64
C ASP A 134 6.61 -21.32 -0.58
N ASN A 135 5.84 -22.31 -0.17
CA ASN A 135 6.25 -23.43 0.67
C ASN A 135 6.33 -24.75 -0.13
N GLY A 136 6.09 -24.70 -1.45
CA GLY A 136 6.15 -25.83 -2.36
C GLY A 136 4.87 -26.65 -2.46
N ASN A 137 3.78 -26.26 -1.78
CA ASN A 137 2.53 -27.02 -1.77
C ASN A 137 1.34 -26.09 -2.04
N PRO A 138 0.83 -26.02 -3.29
CA PRO A 138 1.20 -26.82 -4.46
C PRO A 138 2.50 -26.39 -5.17
N GLY A 139 3.10 -25.27 -4.79
CA GLY A 139 4.31 -24.69 -5.38
C GLY A 139 4.03 -23.58 -6.40
N ALA A 140 5.05 -22.79 -6.71
CA ALA A 140 4.97 -21.62 -7.58
C ALA A 140 4.25 -21.86 -8.92
N GLU A 141 4.48 -23.00 -9.58
CA GLU A 141 3.88 -23.31 -10.91
C GLU A 141 2.34 -23.41 -10.89
N ALA A 142 1.73 -23.60 -9.71
CA ALA A 142 0.28 -23.57 -9.57
C ALA A 142 -0.31 -22.15 -9.65
N PHE A 143 0.53 -21.12 -9.56
CA PHE A 143 0.14 -19.72 -9.54
C PHE A 143 0.70 -18.99 -10.76
N LYS A 144 -0.20 -18.29 -11.48
CA LYS A 144 0.22 -17.50 -12.66
C LYS A 144 0.86 -16.17 -12.29
N ILE A 145 0.59 -15.70 -11.07
CA ILE A 145 0.99 -14.39 -10.56
C ILE A 145 1.63 -14.62 -9.19
N HIS A 146 2.78 -13.99 -8.98
CA HIS A 146 3.49 -14.03 -7.70
C HIS A 146 3.58 -12.62 -7.13
N SER A 147 3.49 -12.51 -5.82
CA SER A 147 3.77 -11.25 -5.15
C SER A 147 5.26 -10.92 -5.30
N ILE A 148 5.51 -9.63 -5.50
CA ILE A 148 6.81 -8.99 -5.35
C ILE A 148 6.99 -8.57 -3.89
N GLY A 149 5.90 -8.16 -3.25
CA GLY A 149 5.85 -7.55 -1.92
C GLY A 149 4.54 -6.80 -1.73
N GLY A 150 4.52 -5.84 -0.82
CA GLY A 150 3.33 -5.09 -0.45
C GLY A 150 3.57 -4.11 0.67
N CYS A 151 2.55 -3.30 0.96
CA CYS A 151 2.56 -2.38 2.08
C CYS A 151 1.14 -2.16 2.62
N VAL A 152 1.01 -1.74 3.87
CA VAL A 152 -0.26 -1.37 4.50
C VAL A 152 -0.24 0.09 4.91
N PHE A 153 -1.23 0.86 4.44
CA PHE A 153 -1.49 2.23 4.85
C PHE A 153 -2.54 2.25 5.96
N TYR A 154 -2.29 3.03 7.00
CA TYR A 154 -3.17 3.11 8.17
C TYR A 154 -3.03 4.44 8.92
N LYS A 155 -3.93 4.70 9.88
CA LYS A 155 -3.75 5.75 10.88
C LYS A 155 -3.15 5.15 12.14
N SER A 156 -2.03 5.69 12.60
CA SER A 156 -1.43 5.27 13.86
C SER A 156 -2.17 5.89 15.04
N LYS A 157 -2.33 5.13 16.12
CA LYS A 157 -2.91 5.58 17.40
C LYS A 157 -2.13 6.73 18.03
N ASP A 158 -0.82 6.77 17.82
CA ASP A 158 0.07 7.84 18.33
C ASP A 158 0.18 9.05 17.39
N GLY A 159 -0.50 9.02 16.24
CA GLY A 159 -0.47 10.07 15.23
C GLY A 159 0.79 10.10 14.36
N SER A 160 1.69 9.11 14.47
CA SER A 160 2.84 8.98 13.57
C SER A 160 2.41 8.78 12.11
N THR A 161 3.24 9.24 11.19
CA THR A 161 2.99 9.23 9.74
C THR A 161 4.25 8.82 8.99
N GLY A 162 4.12 8.54 7.69
CA GLY A 162 5.23 8.07 6.87
C GLY A 162 5.58 6.61 7.15
N LYS A 163 6.81 6.21 6.83
CA LYS A 163 7.26 4.82 7.05
C LYS A 163 7.36 4.53 8.53
N GLN A 164 6.66 3.49 9.00
CA GLN A 164 6.67 3.03 10.37
C GLN A 164 7.02 1.55 10.44
N ASP A 165 7.65 1.15 11.55
CA ASP A 165 7.71 -0.26 11.93
C ASP A 165 6.41 -0.63 12.65
N LEU A 166 5.59 -1.44 12.00
CA LEU A 166 4.28 -1.87 12.51
C LEU A 166 4.41 -3.14 13.36
N TYR A 167 5.52 -3.88 13.27
CA TYR A 167 5.75 -5.02 14.15
C TYR A 167 6.19 -4.50 15.52
N GLN A 168 5.23 -4.28 16.41
CA GLN A 168 5.49 -3.78 17.76
C GLN A 168 4.96 -4.77 18.79
N GLY A 169 5.86 -5.53 19.42
CA GLY A 169 5.51 -6.51 20.44
C GLY A 169 5.47 -7.93 19.90
N SER A 170 4.28 -8.54 19.87
CA SER A 170 4.11 -9.94 19.45
C SER A 170 3.25 -10.07 18.20
N PHE A 171 3.43 -11.16 17.46
CA PHE A 171 2.54 -11.54 16.35
C PHE A 171 1.07 -11.63 16.79
N ALA A 172 0.81 -12.02 18.05
CA ALA A 172 -0.55 -12.15 18.60
C ALA A 172 -1.24 -10.78 18.77
N ASP A 173 -0.48 -9.74 19.10
CA ASP A 173 -1.03 -8.38 19.17
C ASP A 173 -1.25 -7.79 17.76
N ASN A 174 -0.41 -8.21 16.81
CA ASN A 174 -0.51 -7.83 15.41
C ASN A 174 -0.64 -6.30 15.23
N TYR A 175 -1.43 -5.85 14.27
CA TYR A 175 -1.69 -4.42 14.05
C TYR A 175 -2.35 -3.71 15.24
N ALA A 176 -2.97 -4.42 16.19
CA ALA A 176 -3.77 -3.82 17.25
C ALA A 176 -2.95 -2.93 18.20
N VAL A 177 -1.63 -3.07 18.25
CA VAL A 177 -0.77 -2.21 19.09
C VAL A 177 -0.72 -0.78 18.56
N ALA A 178 -0.49 -0.59 17.26
CA ALA A 178 -0.21 0.71 16.68
C ALA A 178 -1.34 1.25 15.80
N MET A 179 -2.16 0.38 15.19
CA MET A 179 -3.17 0.79 14.22
C MET A 179 -4.48 1.22 14.89
N ASP A 180 -5.06 2.33 14.42
CA ASP A 180 -6.43 2.74 14.72
C ASP A 180 -7.39 2.10 13.71
N PHE A 181 -8.10 1.06 14.14
CA PHE A 181 -9.03 0.32 13.27
C PHE A 181 -10.32 1.07 12.97
N ASP A 182 -10.66 2.14 13.71
CA ASP A 182 -11.83 2.98 13.39
C ASP A 182 -11.61 3.81 12.12
N GLN A 183 -10.37 3.86 11.62
CA GLN A 183 -9.98 4.56 10.41
C GLN A 183 -9.85 3.60 9.22
N PRO A 184 -9.91 4.11 7.98
CA PRO A 184 -9.66 3.30 6.79
C PRO A 184 -8.23 2.72 6.77
N VAL A 185 -8.13 1.48 6.31
CA VAL A 185 -6.87 0.76 6.09
C VAL A 185 -6.82 0.28 4.64
N SER A 186 -5.66 0.41 4.01
CA SER A 186 -5.43 -0.08 2.64
C SER A 186 -4.21 -0.98 2.60
N LYS A 187 -4.39 -2.26 2.28
CA LYS A 187 -3.28 -3.21 2.04
C LYS A 187 -3.02 -3.28 0.54
N TYR A 188 -1.83 -2.95 0.10
CA TYR A 188 -1.38 -3.10 -1.27
C TYR A 188 -0.55 -4.37 -1.41
N MET A 189 -0.87 -5.15 -2.45
CA MET A 189 -0.09 -6.32 -2.87
C MET A 189 0.42 -6.07 -4.29
N LEU A 190 1.73 -6.20 -4.48
CA LEU A 190 2.42 -5.89 -5.73
C LEU A 190 2.55 -7.17 -6.55
N GLY A 191 1.78 -7.33 -7.62
CA GLY A 191 1.87 -8.49 -8.52
C GLY A 191 3.04 -8.37 -9.51
N ASP A 192 3.70 -9.48 -9.80
CA ASP A 192 4.72 -9.60 -10.86
C ASP A 192 4.17 -9.38 -12.29
N ASN A 193 2.85 -9.38 -12.45
CA ASN A 193 2.14 -8.92 -13.66
C ASN A 193 2.06 -7.39 -13.79
N GLY A 194 2.65 -6.64 -12.85
CA GLY A 194 2.70 -5.19 -12.83
C GLY A 194 1.39 -4.52 -12.43
N ILE A 195 0.57 -5.22 -11.66
CA ILE A 195 -0.67 -4.71 -11.08
C ILE A 195 -0.50 -4.56 -9.57
N VAL A 196 -0.89 -3.38 -9.08
CA VAL A 196 -1.13 -3.18 -7.65
C VAL A 196 -2.55 -3.65 -7.36
N TYR A 197 -2.67 -4.64 -6.48
CA TYR A 197 -3.94 -5.06 -5.91
C TYR A 197 -4.11 -4.39 -4.55
N GLU A 198 -5.35 -4.11 -4.18
CA GLU A 198 -5.70 -3.39 -2.98
C GLU A 198 -6.83 -4.08 -2.24
N LEU A 199 -6.65 -4.26 -0.94
CA LEU A 199 -7.71 -4.59 0.00
C LEU A 199 -8.02 -3.36 0.84
N LYS A 200 -9.27 -2.90 0.79
CA LYS A 200 -9.78 -1.79 1.61
C LYS A 200 -10.51 -2.38 2.81
N THR A 201 -10.07 -2.02 4.00
CA THR A 201 -10.56 -2.59 5.26
C THR A 201 -10.47 -1.53 6.38
N GLY A 202 -10.54 -1.93 7.65
CA GLY A 202 -10.68 -1.03 8.79
C GLY A 202 -12.10 -0.49 8.90
N ASN A 203 -12.25 0.79 9.26
CA ASN A 203 -13.56 1.43 9.52
C ASN A 203 -14.39 0.71 10.60
N GLY A 204 -13.74 0.30 11.69
CA GLY A 204 -14.33 -0.39 12.83
C GLY A 204 -14.16 -1.91 12.79
N GLU A 205 -13.62 -2.47 11.70
CA GLU A 205 -13.27 -3.88 11.60
C GLU A 205 -11.82 -4.11 12.02
N ASN A 206 -11.57 -5.19 12.78
CA ASN A 206 -10.22 -5.60 13.12
C ASN A 206 -9.46 -6.04 11.87
N VAL A 207 -8.24 -5.55 11.70
CA VAL A 207 -7.37 -5.89 10.58
C VAL A 207 -6.12 -6.58 11.10
N SER A 208 -5.63 -7.57 10.36
CA SER A 208 -4.38 -8.27 10.66
C SER A 208 -3.53 -8.48 9.42
N THR A 209 -2.32 -8.97 9.62
CA THR A 209 -1.44 -9.44 8.56
C THR A 209 -2.07 -10.54 7.70
N ASN A 210 -2.92 -11.39 8.29
CA ASN A 210 -3.60 -12.50 7.61
C ASN A 210 -4.88 -12.06 6.85
N THR A 211 -5.45 -10.91 7.17
CA THR A 211 -6.67 -10.41 6.50
C THR A 211 -6.47 -10.32 4.98
N GLY A 212 -7.34 -10.98 4.23
CA GLY A 212 -7.31 -11.11 2.77
C GLY A 212 -6.44 -12.23 2.22
N PHE A 213 -5.86 -13.08 3.08
CA PHE A 213 -4.96 -14.16 2.65
C PHE A 213 -5.50 -15.53 3.04
N GLY A 214 -5.29 -16.49 2.16
CA GLY A 214 -5.58 -17.90 2.33
C GLY A 214 -4.31 -18.74 2.32
N GLN A 215 -4.45 -20.00 2.70
CA GLN A 215 -3.39 -20.99 2.67
C GLN A 215 -3.88 -22.30 2.04
N THR A 216 -3.05 -22.90 1.20
CA THR A 216 -3.21 -24.28 0.78
C THR A 216 -2.69 -25.25 1.84
N SER A 217 -3.21 -26.47 1.87
CA SER A 217 -2.71 -27.55 2.69
C SER A 217 -1.31 -27.99 2.24
N GLY A 218 -0.66 -28.81 3.07
CA GLY A 218 0.57 -29.50 2.70
C GLY A 218 0.45 -30.46 1.50
N GLU A 219 -0.79 -30.77 1.05
CA GLU A 219 -1.05 -31.55 -0.17
C GLU A 219 -1.39 -30.65 -1.37
N GLY A 220 -1.30 -29.33 -1.21
CA GLY A 220 -1.59 -28.34 -2.24
C GLY A 220 -3.07 -28.11 -2.53
N THR A 221 -3.97 -28.67 -1.73
CA THR A 221 -5.41 -28.37 -1.77
C THR A 221 -5.72 -27.12 -0.97
N GLU A 222 -6.91 -26.55 -1.08
CA GLU A 222 -7.27 -25.41 -0.23
C GLU A 222 -7.54 -25.87 1.21
N GLU A 223 -6.97 -25.17 2.21
CA GLU A 223 -7.18 -25.44 3.64
C GLU A 223 -7.80 -24.23 4.34
N TYR A 224 -7.21 -23.04 4.12
CA TYR A 224 -7.70 -21.77 4.62
C TYR A 224 -8.04 -20.85 3.45
N GLN A 225 -9.27 -20.36 3.41
CA GLN A 225 -9.72 -19.43 2.39
C GLN A 225 -9.47 -17.99 2.83
N PRO A 226 -9.13 -17.07 1.90
CA PRO A 226 -9.20 -15.65 2.17
C PRO A 226 -10.59 -15.27 2.67
N ASP A 227 -10.65 -14.47 3.73
CA ASP A 227 -11.89 -13.87 4.24
C ASP A 227 -12.40 -12.73 3.35
N GLN A 228 -11.49 -12.12 2.58
CA GLN A 228 -11.77 -11.03 1.64
C GLN A 228 -10.89 -11.17 0.39
N ASP A 229 -11.44 -10.79 -0.76
CA ASP A 229 -10.70 -10.74 -2.02
C ASP A 229 -10.05 -9.36 -2.19
N PHE A 230 -8.84 -9.33 -2.73
CA PHE A 230 -8.22 -8.08 -3.16
C PHE A 230 -8.85 -7.63 -4.48
N GLU A 231 -8.95 -6.32 -4.70
CA GLU A 231 -9.37 -5.73 -5.97
C GLU A 231 -8.17 -5.16 -6.74
N ILE A 232 -8.34 -4.82 -8.02
CA ILE A 232 -7.35 -4.02 -8.74
C ILE A 232 -7.40 -2.60 -8.15
N SER A 233 -6.27 -2.09 -7.65
CA SER A 233 -6.24 -0.75 -7.05
C SER A 233 -6.61 0.32 -8.08
N SER A 234 -7.50 1.22 -7.66
CA SER A 234 -7.84 2.44 -8.41
C SER A 234 -6.75 3.52 -8.34
N ASP A 235 -5.72 3.35 -7.51
CA ASP A 235 -4.62 4.31 -7.41
C ASP A 235 -3.71 4.22 -8.65
N SER A 236 -4.00 5.09 -9.62
CA SER A 236 -3.21 5.20 -10.86
C SER A 236 -1.74 5.55 -10.61
N ALA A 237 -1.40 6.23 -9.51
CA ALA A 237 -0.02 6.56 -9.17
C ALA A 237 0.73 5.33 -8.67
N ALA A 238 0.12 4.54 -7.78
CA ALA A 238 0.65 3.24 -7.34
C ALA A 238 0.85 2.30 -8.53
N GLN A 239 -0.15 2.19 -9.41
CA GLN A 239 -0.06 1.38 -10.64
C GLN A 239 1.10 1.82 -11.54
N SER A 240 1.31 3.13 -11.67
CA SER A 240 2.39 3.68 -12.51
C SER A 240 3.76 3.46 -11.88
N GLU A 241 3.88 3.61 -10.56
CA GLU A 241 5.15 3.41 -9.86
C GLU A 241 5.59 1.94 -9.93
N LEU A 242 4.70 0.98 -9.64
CA LEU A 242 5.04 -0.44 -9.73
C LEU A 242 5.53 -0.81 -11.14
N LYS A 243 4.81 -0.37 -12.18
CA LYS A 243 5.21 -0.61 -13.58
C LYS A 243 6.59 -0.03 -13.89
N LYS A 244 6.85 1.20 -13.44
CA LYS A 244 8.15 1.86 -13.59
C LYS A 244 9.26 1.06 -12.91
N LEU A 245 9.02 0.55 -11.69
CA LEU A 245 10.01 -0.24 -10.94
C LEU A 245 10.30 -1.58 -11.63
N ILE A 246 9.27 -2.31 -12.05
CA ILE A 246 9.42 -3.61 -12.74
C ILE A 246 10.14 -3.46 -14.09
N ASN A 247 9.87 -2.38 -14.84
CA ASN A 247 10.47 -2.17 -16.16
C ASN A 247 12.01 -2.03 -16.14
N GLN A 248 12.63 -1.85 -14.97
CA GLN A 248 14.09 -1.85 -14.82
C GLN A 248 14.73 -3.22 -14.99
N TYR A 249 13.92 -4.29 -14.98
CA TYR A 249 14.37 -5.69 -15.01
C TYR A 249 13.81 -6.49 -16.20
N LYS A 250 13.21 -5.79 -17.17
CA LYS A 250 12.72 -6.35 -18.43
C LYS A 250 13.76 -6.25 -19.52
#